data_AF-A0A3D4FKI9-F1
#
_entry.id   AF-A0A3D4FKI9-F1
#
_cell.length_a   1.000
_cell.length_b   1.000
_cell.length_c   1.000
_cell.angle_alpha   90.00
_cell.angle_beta   90.00
_cell.angle_gamma   90.00
#
_symmetry.space_group_name_H-M   'P 1'
#
loop_
_entity.id
_entity.type
_entity.pdbx_description
1 polymer ?
#
loop_
_entity_poly.entity_id
_entity_poly.type
_entity_poly.pdbx_seq_one_letter_code
_entity_poly.pdbx_strand_id
1 'polypeptide(L)'
;MSYSKKKRGGFTLIEIIVVISIIAILAFIAVPKFGNIQENAKQKADVATAKNIAMAINTELSKGKSVLKIDETVVKQYFNNEEIKQQALVNNNLPNKFSIHIKSDGEIFIFTGTRQVYPSLKNDTQVSEGKDIKTFEIACN
;
A
#
# COMPACT_ATOMS: atom_id res chain seq x y z
N MET A 1 -57.80 34.51 28.78
CA MET A 1 -56.53 34.07 28.19
C MET A 1 -56.39 32.56 28.43
N SER A 2 -56.63 31.74 27.41
CA SER A 2 -56.72 30.28 27.57
C SER A 2 -55.33 29.64 27.43
N TYR A 3 -54.84 28.95 28.47
CA TYR A 3 -53.53 28.31 28.49
C TYR A 3 -53.67 26.87 27.96
N SER A 4 -53.32 26.65 26.70
CA SER A 4 -53.35 25.32 26.09
C SER A 4 -52.17 24.48 26.59
N LYS A 5 -52.47 23.44 27.37
CA LYS A 5 -51.47 22.53 27.96
C LYS A 5 -50.97 21.57 26.87
N LYS A 6 -49.86 21.91 26.20
CA LYS A 6 -49.17 20.99 25.27
C LYS A 6 -48.75 19.72 26.02
N LYS A 7 -49.23 18.55 25.58
CA LYS A 7 -48.74 17.26 26.09
C LYS A 7 -47.26 17.14 25.78
N ARG A 8 -46.42 17.08 26.81
CA ARG A 8 -45.00 16.74 26.70
C ARG A 8 -44.92 15.21 26.64
N GLY A 9 -44.60 14.65 25.49
CA GLY A 9 -44.20 13.25 25.38
C GLY A 9 -42.82 13.09 26.00
N GLY A 10 -42.73 12.35 27.10
CA GLY A 10 -41.45 12.00 27.72
C GLY A 10 -40.93 10.69 27.13
N PHE A 11 -39.64 10.64 26.82
CA PHE A 11 -38.93 9.39 26.55
C PHE A 11 -38.94 8.52 27.82
N THR A 12 -39.20 7.23 27.65
CA THR A 12 -39.12 6.27 28.76
C THR A 12 -37.66 5.85 28.98
N LEU A 13 -37.28 5.55 30.22
CA LEU A 13 -35.94 5.04 30.53
C LEU A 13 -35.67 3.71 29.82
N ILE A 14 -36.72 2.89 29.64
CA ILE A 14 -36.61 1.60 28.97
C ILE A 14 -36.27 1.75 27.48
N GLU A 15 -36.83 2.75 26.80
CA GLU A 15 -36.49 3.03 25.40
C GLU A 15 -35.00 3.34 25.23
N ILE A 16 -34.40 4.08 26.17
CA ILE A 16 -32.97 4.39 26.12
C ILE A 16 -32.11 3.15 26.39
N ILE A 17 -32.48 2.30 27.36
CA ILE A 17 -31.73 1.09 27.71
C ILE A 17 -31.71 0.08 26.55
N VAL A 18 -32.84 -0.12 25.86
CA VAL A 18 -32.90 -1.05 24.72
C VAL A 18 -32.05 -0.53 23.56
N VAL A 19 -32.06 0.76 23.28
CA VAL A 19 -31.29 1.37 22.19
C VAL A 19 -29.78 1.23 22.43
N ILE A 20 -29.28 1.57 23.61
CA ILE A 20 -27.84 1.44 23.92
C ILE A 20 -27.39 -0.03 23.90
N SER A 21 -28.28 -0.96 24.28
CA SER A 21 -27.99 -2.39 24.25
C SER A 21 -27.79 -2.90 22.83
N ILE A 22 -28.65 -2.48 21.88
CA ILE A 22 -28.51 -2.84 20.47
C ILE A 22 -27.25 -2.19 19.86
N ILE A 23 -26.98 -0.92 20.15
CA ILE A 23 -25.78 -0.23 19.67
C ILE A 23 -24.50 -0.93 20.18
N ALA A 24 -24.48 -1.37 21.44
CA ALA A 24 -23.34 -2.08 22.02
C ALA A 24 -23.03 -3.39 21.29
N ILE A 25 -24.06 -4.17 20.95
CA ILE A 25 -23.91 -5.43 20.19
C ILE A 25 -23.37 -5.17 18.77
N LEU A 26 -23.92 -4.16 18.09
CA LEU A 26 -23.46 -3.78 16.74
C LEU A 26 -22.02 -3.27 16.75
N ALA A 27 -21.65 -2.46 17.74
CA ALA A 27 -20.30 -1.94 17.89
C ALA A 27 -19.28 -3.07 18.11
N PHE A 28 -19.62 -4.08 18.91
CA PHE A 28 -18.75 -5.23 19.18
C PHE A 28 -18.36 -6.00 17.92
N ILE A 29 -19.29 -6.22 16.99
CA ILE A 29 -19.05 -6.98 15.75
C ILE A 29 -18.29 -6.14 14.71
N ALA A 30 -18.42 -4.81 14.73
CA ALA A 30 -17.82 -3.93 13.74
C ALA A 30 -16.29 -3.77 13.92
N VAL A 31 -15.79 -3.74 15.16
CA VAL A 31 -14.38 -3.43 15.48
C VAL A 31 -13.34 -4.36 14.84
N PRO A 32 -13.45 -5.71 14.86
CA PRO A 32 -12.33 -6.60 14.52
C PRO A 32 -11.90 -6.62 13.04
N LYS A 33 -12.67 -6.05 12.11
CA LYS A 33 -12.38 -6.18 10.67
C LYS A 33 -11.43 -5.14 10.08
N PHE A 34 -11.17 -4.02 10.76
CA PHE A 34 -10.52 -2.88 10.12
C PHE A 34 -8.99 -3.00 9.97
N GLY A 35 -8.30 -3.62 10.94
CA GLY A 35 -6.83 -3.65 10.95
C GLY A 35 -6.23 -4.40 9.75
N ASN A 36 -6.63 -5.65 9.55
CA ASN A 36 -6.04 -6.51 8.52
C ASN A 36 -6.37 -6.04 7.11
N ILE A 37 -7.56 -5.46 6.88
CA ILE A 37 -7.96 -4.97 5.56
C ILE A 37 -7.08 -3.79 5.13
N GLN A 38 -6.81 -2.87 6.06
CA GLN A 38 -5.97 -1.71 5.78
C GLN A 38 -4.53 -2.12 5.47
N GLU A 39 -3.96 -3.05 6.22
CA GLU A 39 -2.61 -3.54 5.96
C GLU A 39 -2.51 -4.24 4.60
N ASN A 40 -3.47 -5.11 4.27
CA ASN A 40 -3.52 -5.76 2.97
C ASN A 40 -3.67 -4.75 1.81
N ALA A 41 -4.47 -3.70 2.00
CA ALA A 41 -4.62 -2.63 1.01
C ALA A 41 -3.31 -1.88 0.79
N LYS A 42 -2.60 -1.53 1.86
CA LYS A 42 -1.28 -0.89 1.81
C LYS A 42 -0.25 -1.75 1.07
N GLN A 43 -0.19 -3.05 1.38
CA GLN A 43 0.71 -3.99 0.69
C GLN A 43 0.37 -4.10 -0.81
N LYS A 44 -0.92 -4.15 -1.16
CA LYS A 44 -1.36 -4.17 -2.56
C LYS A 44 -1.01 -2.88 -3.30
N ALA A 45 -1.10 -1.74 -2.63
CA ALA A 45 -0.71 -0.45 -3.19
C ALA A 45 0.78 -0.43 -3.53
N ASP A 46 1.65 -0.90 -2.63
CA ASP A 46 3.09 -0.98 -2.88
C ASP A 46 3.42 -1.94 -4.04
N VAL A 47 2.71 -3.06 -4.15
CA VAL A 47 2.85 -3.97 -5.30
C VAL A 47 2.45 -3.28 -6.61
N ALA A 48 1.39 -2.48 -6.62
CA ALA A 48 0.98 -1.72 -7.80
C ALA A 48 2.04 -0.67 -8.17
N THR A 49 2.56 0.06 -7.18
CA THR A 49 3.65 1.03 -7.38
C THR A 49 4.91 0.36 -7.94
N ALA A 50 5.33 -0.77 -7.35
CA ALA A 50 6.47 -1.53 -7.84
C ALA A 50 6.26 -2.04 -9.27
N LYS A 51 5.05 -2.51 -9.63
CA LYS A 51 4.72 -2.87 -11.01
C LYS A 51 4.88 -1.70 -11.97
N ASN A 52 4.46 -0.50 -11.58
CA ASN A 52 4.62 0.70 -12.40
C ASN A 52 6.11 1.05 -12.60
N ILE A 53 6.94 0.93 -11.56
CA ILE A 53 8.40 1.10 -11.65
C ILE A 53 9.00 0.08 -12.63
N ALA A 54 8.65 -1.21 -12.48
CA ALA A 54 9.15 -2.26 -13.35
C ALA A 54 8.72 -2.04 -14.81
N MET A 55 7.48 -1.59 -15.04
CA MET A 55 6.98 -1.26 -16.38
C MET A 55 7.72 -0.08 -17.01
N ALA A 56 8.04 0.96 -16.22
CA ALA A 56 8.87 2.07 -16.66
C ALA A 56 10.26 1.60 -17.12
N ILE A 57 10.91 0.77 -16.30
CA ILE A 57 12.23 0.19 -16.61
C ILE A 57 12.16 -0.67 -17.88
N ASN A 58 11.18 -1.58 -17.98
CA ASN A 58 10.98 -2.44 -19.14
C ASN A 58 10.75 -1.65 -20.43
N THR A 59 10.02 -0.54 -20.34
CA THR A 59 9.78 0.35 -21.47
C THR A 59 11.09 0.98 -21.95
N GLU A 60 11.95 1.43 -21.04
CA GLU A 60 13.25 2.01 -21.39
C GLU A 60 14.23 0.97 -21.95
N LEU A 61 14.23 -0.25 -21.40
CA LEU A 61 14.99 -1.37 -21.96
C LEU A 61 14.52 -1.72 -23.37
N SER A 62 13.20 -1.72 -23.60
CA SER A 62 12.59 -1.98 -24.92
C SER A 62 12.88 -0.88 -25.94
N LYS A 63 13.10 0.37 -25.50
CA LYS A 63 13.61 1.47 -26.33
C LYS A 63 15.11 1.34 -26.66
N GLY A 64 15.78 0.30 -26.18
CA GLY A 64 17.20 0.05 -26.42
C GLY A 64 18.15 0.79 -25.48
N LYS A 65 17.66 1.40 -24.39
CA LYS A 65 18.58 1.90 -23.34
C LYS A 65 19.25 0.73 -22.64
N SER A 66 20.56 0.81 -22.45
CA SER A 66 21.30 -0.17 -21.67
C SER A 66 20.91 -0.08 -20.19
N VAL A 67 20.86 -1.22 -19.51
CA VAL A 67 20.57 -1.35 -18.06
C VAL A 67 21.38 -0.36 -17.20
N LEU A 68 22.64 -0.11 -17.58
CA LEU A 68 23.54 0.80 -16.84
C LEU A 68 23.09 2.27 -16.83
N LYS A 69 22.33 2.69 -17.84
CA LYS A 69 21.79 4.06 -18.02
C LYS A 69 20.40 4.24 -17.40
N ILE A 70 19.87 3.23 -16.72
CA ILE A 70 18.63 3.34 -15.98
C ILE A 70 18.98 3.77 -14.55
N ASP A 71 18.39 4.86 -14.13
CA ASP A 71 18.58 5.47 -12.82
C ASP A 71 17.24 6.05 -12.30
N GLU A 72 17.27 6.58 -11.08
CA GLU A 72 16.09 7.13 -10.40
C GLU A 72 15.37 8.20 -11.24
N THR A 73 16.09 9.07 -11.96
CA THR A 73 15.48 10.15 -12.76
C THR A 73 14.66 9.59 -13.91
N VAL A 74 15.17 8.54 -14.55
CA VAL A 74 14.52 7.82 -15.65
C VAL A 74 13.27 7.11 -15.17
N VAL A 75 13.19 6.68 -13.91
CA VAL A 75 11.95 6.11 -13.38
C VAL A 75 10.98 7.22 -12.98
N LYS A 76 11.44 8.28 -12.31
CA LYS A 76 10.60 9.40 -11.84
C LYS A 76 9.83 10.12 -12.96
N GLN A 77 10.37 10.17 -14.18
CA GLN A 77 9.64 10.74 -15.33
C GLN A 77 8.30 10.03 -15.61
N TYR A 78 8.18 8.74 -15.27
CA TYR A 78 6.94 7.96 -15.42
C TYR A 78 5.93 8.22 -14.31
N PHE A 79 6.34 8.94 -13.27
CA PHE A 79 5.50 9.37 -12.15
C PHE A 79 5.31 10.89 -12.16
N ASN A 80 5.42 11.54 -13.33
CA ASN A 80 5.33 13.00 -13.46
C ASN A 80 6.33 13.77 -12.57
N ASN A 81 7.47 13.15 -12.26
CA ASN A 81 8.44 13.63 -11.27
C ASN A 81 7.87 13.80 -9.85
N GLU A 82 6.72 13.20 -9.56
CA GLU A 82 6.19 13.07 -8.20
C GLU A 82 6.98 12.03 -7.40
N GLU A 83 6.93 12.19 -6.08
CA GLU A 83 7.54 11.24 -5.16
C GLU A 83 6.76 9.92 -5.15
N ILE A 84 7.50 8.82 -5.21
CA ILE A 84 6.93 7.49 -5.22
C ILE A 84 6.50 7.13 -3.80
N LYS A 85 5.19 7.02 -3.57
CA LYS A 85 4.65 6.72 -2.24
C LYS A 85 4.73 5.25 -1.92
N GLN A 86 5.15 4.96 -0.68
CA GLN A 86 5.06 3.64 -0.08
C GLN A 86 4.07 3.67 1.08
N GLN A 87 3.36 2.57 1.29
CA GLN A 87 2.24 2.51 2.22
C GLN A 87 2.34 1.38 3.23
N ALA A 88 2.98 0.25 2.91
CA ALA A 88 3.11 -0.88 3.81
C ALA A 88 4.28 -0.71 4.77
N LEU A 89 4.02 -0.99 6.05
CA LEU A 89 5.06 -1.02 7.06
C LEU A 89 5.85 -2.33 6.96
N VAL A 90 7.16 -2.25 7.12
CA VAL A 90 8.08 -3.38 7.27
C VAL A 90 8.69 -3.27 8.67
N ASN A 91 8.51 -4.29 9.50
CA ASN A 91 8.96 -4.28 10.90
C ASN A 91 8.48 -3.03 11.65
N ASN A 92 7.18 -2.68 11.50
CA ASN A 92 6.52 -1.51 12.09
C ASN A 92 7.03 -0.12 11.64
N ASN A 93 7.92 -0.06 10.66
CA ASN A 93 8.46 1.18 10.11
C ASN A 93 8.11 1.30 8.63
N LEU A 94 7.96 2.50 8.10
CA LEU A 94 7.77 2.71 6.67
C LEU A 94 9.17 2.76 6.01
N PRO A 95 9.53 1.81 5.14
CA PRO A 95 10.75 1.95 4.35
C PRO A 95 10.73 3.24 3.52
N ASN A 96 11.70 4.12 3.75
CA ASN A 96 11.76 5.39 3.04
C ASN A 96 12.24 5.27 1.57
N LYS A 97 12.23 4.06 1.00
CA LYS A 97 12.78 3.76 -0.33
C LYS A 97 12.25 2.46 -0.95
N PHE A 98 12.22 2.45 -2.27
CA PHE A 98 12.20 1.24 -3.10
C PHE A 98 13.62 0.96 -3.61
N SER A 99 14.12 -0.26 -3.43
CA SER A 99 15.41 -0.71 -3.97
C SER A 99 15.17 -1.55 -5.23
N ILE A 100 15.75 -1.14 -6.35
CA ILE A 100 15.58 -1.75 -7.66
C ILE A 100 16.87 -2.47 -8.05
N HIS A 101 16.75 -3.75 -8.38
CA HIS A 101 17.85 -4.60 -8.83
C HIS A 101 17.50 -5.10 -10.24
N ILE A 102 18.39 -4.86 -11.20
CA ILE A 102 18.24 -5.31 -12.57
C ILE A 102 19.39 -6.28 -12.86
N LYS A 103 19.03 -7.48 -13.31
CA LYS A 103 19.97 -8.56 -13.67
C LYS A 103 20.35 -8.54 -15.15
N SER A 104 21.37 -9.33 -15.51
CA SER A 104 21.93 -9.40 -16.86
C SER A 104 21.03 -10.03 -17.92
N ASP A 105 20.02 -10.76 -17.47
CA ASP A 105 18.95 -11.33 -18.27
C ASP A 105 17.80 -10.33 -18.53
N GLY A 106 17.84 -9.15 -17.92
CA GLY A 106 16.75 -8.16 -17.98
C GLY A 106 15.66 -8.37 -16.93
N GLU A 107 15.82 -9.32 -16.01
CA GLU A 107 14.90 -9.49 -14.89
C GLU A 107 15.00 -8.31 -13.91
N ILE A 108 13.85 -7.82 -13.45
CA ILE A 108 13.75 -6.67 -12.53
C ILE A 108 13.17 -7.14 -11.20
N PHE A 109 13.90 -6.86 -10.12
CA PHE A 109 13.48 -7.12 -8.75
C PHE A 109 13.36 -5.79 -8.01
N ILE A 110 12.27 -5.63 -7.26
CA ILE A 110 12.00 -4.42 -6.48
C ILE A 110 11.70 -4.81 -5.05
N PHE A 111 12.42 -4.19 -4.13
CA PHE A 111 12.36 -4.45 -2.70
C PHE A 111 11.91 -3.21 -1.93
N THR A 112 11.25 -3.43 -0.81
CA THR A 112 10.95 -2.43 0.21
C THR A 112 11.60 -2.88 1.52
N GLY A 113 12.67 -2.21 1.92
CA GLY A 113 13.54 -2.70 3.00
C GLY A 113 14.07 -4.10 2.67
N THR A 114 13.70 -5.11 3.45
CA THR A 114 14.10 -6.52 3.26
C THR A 114 13.08 -7.36 2.50
N ARG A 115 11.93 -6.78 2.11
CA ARG A 115 10.82 -7.50 1.48
C ARG A 115 10.85 -7.30 -0.04
N GLN A 116 10.82 -8.40 -0.80
CA GLN A 116 10.57 -8.32 -2.24
C GLN A 116 9.09 -8.03 -2.52
N VAL A 117 8.83 -7.03 -3.35
CA VAL A 117 7.48 -6.57 -3.72
C VAL A 117 7.18 -6.85 -5.19
N TYR A 118 8.20 -6.83 -6.05
CA TYR A 118 8.09 -7.21 -7.46
C TYR A 118 9.29 -8.05 -7.91
N PRO A 119 9.10 -9.08 -8.76
CA PRO A 119 7.81 -9.69 -9.07
C PRO A 119 7.18 -10.28 -7.79
N SER A 120 5.84 -10.24 -7.69
CA SER A 120 5.14 -10.78 -6.53
C SER A 120 5.40 -12.28 -6.46
N LEU A 121 6.17 -12.72 -5.47
CA LEU A 121 6.54 -14.12 -5.26
C LEU A 121 5.27 -14.99 -5.27
N LYS A 122 5.08 -15.79 -6.32
CA LYS A 122 4.25 -16.99 -6.25
C LYS A 122 5.09 -18.01 -5.50
N ASN A 123 4.52 -18.66 -4.48
CA ASN A 123 5.17 -19.74 -3.74
C ASN A 123 5.97 -20.65 -4.72
N ASP A 124 7.24 -20.90 -4.40
CA ASP A 124 8.25 -21.65 -5.17
C ASP A 124 8.90 -21.01 -6.41
N THR A 125 9.49 -19.83 -6.25
CA THR A 125 10.72 -19.57 -7.02
C THR A 125 11.69 -18.73 -6.20
N GLN A 126 12.76 -19.40 -5.76
CA GLN A 126 13.95 -18.75 -5.22
C GLN A 126 14.38 -17.64 -6.17
N VAL A 127 14.69 -16.48 -5.61
CA VAL A 127 15.36 -15.38 -6.31
C VAL A 127 16.65 -15.96 -6.90
N SER A 128 16.69 -16.23 -8.20
CA SER A 128 17.92 -16.71 -8.86
C SER A 128 19.05 -15.76 -8.52
N GLU A 129 20.12 -16.27 -7.89
CA GLU A 129 21.39 -15.57 -7.67
C GLU A 129 22.10 -15.37 -9.02
N GLY A 130 21.50 -14.58 -9.90
CA GLY A 130 22.19 -13.94 -11.00
C GLY A 130 22.89 -12.70 -10.47
N LYS A 131 24.13 -12.45 -10.92
CA LYS A 131 24.86 -11.24 -10.54
C LYS A 131 24.08 -10.00 -11.00
N ASP A 132 23.60 -9.21 -10.03
CA ASP A 132 22.98 -7.91 -10.30
C ASP A 132 23.96 -7.04 -11.10
N ILE A 133 23.52 -6.51 -12.25
CA ILE A 133 24.33 -5.58 -13.05
C ILE A 133 24.07 -4.13 -12.69
N LYS A 134 22.89 -3.82 -12.15
CA LYS A 134 22.54 -2.48 -11.73
C LYS A 134 21.61 -2.51 -10.54
N THR A 135 21.97 -1.75 -9.52
CA THR A 135 21.15 -1.50 -8.35
C THR A 135 21.05 -0.01 -8.11
N PHE A 136 19.85 0.48 -7.84
CA PHE A 136 19.61 1.87 -7.43
C PHE A 136 18.38 1.94 -6.52
N GLU A 137 18.28 3.02 -5.76
CA GLU A 137 17.19 3.24 -4.82
C GLU A 137 16.40 4.48 -5.23
N ILE A 138 15.09 4.46 -5.00
CA ILE A 138 14.21 5.61 -5.20
C ILE A 138 13.62 5.96 -3.85
N ALA A 139 13.83 7.20 -3.42
CA ALA A 139 13.27 7.68 -2.16
C ALA A 139 11.74 7.72 -2.22
N CYS A 140 11.11 7.37 -1.10
CA CYS A 140 9.68 7.46 -0.90
C CYS A 140 9.32 8.63 0.01
N ASN A 141 8.08 9.10 -0.07
CA ASN A 141 7.47 10.03 0.87
C ASN A 141 6.08 9.50 1.29
#